data_AF-A0A1E5XN87-F1
#
_entry.id   AF-A0A1E5XN87-F1
#
_cell.length_a   1.000
_cell.length_b   1.000
_cell.length_c   1.000
_cell.angle_alpha   90.00
_cell.angle_beta   90.00
_cell.angle_gamma   90.00
#
_symmetry.space_group_name_H-M   'P 1'
#
loop_
_entity.id
_entity.type
_entity.pdbx_description
1 polymer ?
#
loop_
_entity_poly.entity_id
_entity_poly.type
_entity_poly.pdbx_seq_one_letter_code
_entity_poly.pdbx_strand_id
1 'polypeptide(L)'
;MLVAHAAHAGVEAENPLAGKVREANARFTDVGVATAEGYAPIPCVSGVEGGAMGIHYVNGALIEDGVVDIGKPEAVMYEPQADGSLELVAVEYITTTGPANLDGHLFSFTNAPNRYGLPPFYELHVWAWRANPTGTFADMNPNVSCDATVAASN
;
A
#
# COMPACT_ATOMS: atom_id res chain seq x y z
N MET A 1 24.12 26.45 -36.12
CA MET A 1 23.46 26.98 -34.91
C MET A 1 22.61 25.85 -34.35
N LEU A 2 23.17 25.05 -33.43
CA LEU A 2 22.43 23.93 -32.81
C LEU A 2 21.56 24.50 -31.69
N VAL A 3 20.25 24.24 -31.74
CA VAL A 3 19.34 24.49 -30.63
C VAL A 3 19.31 23.22 -29.79
N ALA A 4 19.99 23.24 -28.65
CA ALA A 4 19.88 22.19 -27.65
C ALA A 4 18.50 22.27 -26.99
N HIS A 5 17.69 21.23 -27.16
CA HIS A 5 16.48 21.05 -26.36
C HIS A 5 16.88 20.47 -25.01
N ALA A 6 16.78 21.27 -23.96
CA ALA A 6 16.89 20.78 -22.60
C ALA A 6 15.64 19.94 -22.29
N ALA A 7 15.84 18.63 -22.14
CA ALA A 7 14.83 17.74 -21.59
C ALA A 7 14.57 18.15 -20.13
N HIS A 8 13.36 18.65 -19.86
CA HIS A 8 12.87 18.75 -18.49
C HIS A 8 12.52 17.32 -18.05
N ALA A 9 13.44 16.67 -17.36
CA ALA A 9 13.07 15.55 -16.49
C ALA A 9 12.19 16.15 -15.38
N GLY A 10 10.88 16.01 -15.53
CA GLY A 10 9.94 16.35 -14.47
C GLY A 10 10.27 15.50 -13.27
N VAL A 11 10.76 16.11 -12.20
CA VAL A 11 10.61 15.56 -10.86
C VAL A 11 9.10 15.53 -10.66
N GLU A 12 8.47 14.35 -10.70
CA GLU A 12 7.08 14.24 -10.25
C GLU A 12 7.06 14.83 -8.84
N ALA A 13 6.30 15.91 -8.68
CA ALA A 13 6.11 16.49 -7.37
C ALA A 13 5.55 15.39 -6.47
N GLU A 14 6.29 15.07 -5.42
CA GLU A 14 5.92 14.03 -4.48
C GLU A 14 4.49 14.27 -4.00
N ASN A 15 3.64 13.24 -4.10
CA ASN A 15 2.23 13.36 -3.76
C ASN A 15 2.08 13.81 -2.29
N PRO A 16 1.37 14.91 -1.99
CA PRO A 16 1.30 15.45 -0.63
C PRO A 16 0.75 14.47 0.41
N LEU A 17 -0.26 13.66 0.05
CA LEU A 17 -0.80 12.64 0.95
C LEU A 17 0.23 11.54 1.19
N ALA A 18 0.91 11.05 0.15
CA ALA A 18 1.98 10.06 0.31
C ALA A 18 3.11 10.55 1.24
N GLY A 19 3.48 11.82 1.16
CA GLY A 19 4.44 12.43 2.08
C GLY A 19 3.97 12.40 3.54
N LYS A 20 2.72 12.81 3.81
CA LYS A 20 2.12 12.76 5.16
C LYS A 20 2.00 11.34 5.68
N VAL A 21 1.59 10.40 4.83
CA VAL A 21 1.50 8.96 5.17
C VAL A 21 2.87 8.43 5.57
N ARG A 22 3.91 8.72 4.77
CA ARG A 22 5.27 8.29 5.08
C ARG A 22 5.75 8.83 6.42
N GLU A 23 5.52 10.12 6.69
CA GLU A 23 5.91 10.76 7.95
C GLU A 23 5.21 10.12 9.16
N ALA A 24 3.89 9.94 9.09
CA ALA A 24 3.09 9.40 10.19
C ALA A 24 3.40 7.92 10.49
N ASN A 25 3.85 7.16 9.49
CA ASN A 25 3.95 5.70 9.54
C ASN A 25 5.38 5.15 9.41
N ALA A 26 6.40 6.00 9.41
CA ALA A 26 7.81 5.58 9.27
C ALA A 26 8.26 4.52 10.31
N ARG A 27 7.60 4.45 11.46
CA ARG A 27 7.86 3.42 12.48
C ARG A 27 7.64 1.99 11.96
N PHE A 28 6.77 1.80 10.98
CA PHE A 28 6.47 0.50 10.39
C PHE A 28 7.54 0.00 9.42
N THR A 29 8.61 0.77 9.17
CA THR A 29 9.80 0.23 8.49
C THR A 29 10.35 -0.97 9.25
N ASP A 30 10.16 -1.02 10.58
CA ASP A 30 10.30 -2.24 11.37
C ASP A 30 8.96 -3.00 11.44
N VAL A 31 8.88 -4.16 10.78
CA VAL A 31 7.70 -5.04 10.81
C VAL A 31 7.37 -5.56 12.22
N GLY A 32 8.35 -5.57 13.14
CA GLY A 32 8.12 -5.87 14.54
C GLY A 32 7.18 -4.87 15.20
N VAL A 33 7.22 -3.60 14.78
CA VAL A 33 6.28 -2.56 15.26
C VAL A 33 4.87 -2.84 14.78
N ALA A 34 4.69 -3.20 13.50
CA ALA A 34 3.38 -3.59 12.98
C ALA A 34 2.81 -4.79 13.76
N THR A 35 3.63 -5.81 13.98
CA THR A 35 3.20 -6.99 14.76
C THR A 35 2.85 -6.63 16.21
N ALA A 36 3.65 -5.77 16.86
CA ALA A 36 3.38 -5.32 18.22
C ALA A 36 2.13 -4.42 18.34
N GLU A 37 1.79 -3.68 17.28
CA GLU A 37 0.56 -2.87 17.19
C GLU A 37 -0.67 -3.70 16.77
N GLY A 38 -0.54 -5.02 16.59
CA GLY A 38 -1.65 -5.94 16.37
C GLY A 38 -1.96 -6.25 14.90
N TYR A 39 -1.07 -5.87 13.98
CA TYR A 39 -1.20 -6.22 12.57
C TYR A 39 -0.74 -7.66 12.32
N ALA A 40 -1.47 -8.40 11.48
CA ALA A 40 -1.16 -9.79 11.12
C ALA A 40 -1.06 -9.99 9.60
N PRO A 41 -0.09 -10.79 9.11
CA PRO A 41 0.13 -10.96 7.68
C PRO A 41 -0.96 -11.81 7.02
N ILE A 42 -1.34 -11.44 5.80
CA ILE A 42 -2.03 -12.30 4.83
C ILE A 42 -1.07 -12.70 3.68
N PRO A 43 -1.37 -13.75 2.90
CA PRO A 43 -0.55 -14.12 1.76
C PRO A 43 -0.29 -12.96 0.79
N CYS A 44 0.91 -12.93 0.23
CA CYS A 44 1.32 -11.89 -0.73
C CYS A 44 0.39 -11.88 -1.95
N VAL A 45 -0.05 -10.70 -2.37
CA VAL A 45 -0.98 -10.56 -3.50
C VAL A 45 -0.24 -10.13 -4.76
N SER A 46 -0.10 -11.05 -5.71
CA SER A 46 0.45 -10.78 -7.05
C SER A 46 -0.63 -10.39 -8.05
N GLY A 47 -0.29 -9.50 -8.98
CA GLY A 47 -1.12 -9.15 -10.13
C GLY A 47 -1.08 -10.23 -11.21
N VAL A 48 -2.22 -10.52 -11.83
CA VAL A 48 -2.31 -11.49 -12.95
C VAL A 48 -1.55 -11.04 -14.19
N GLU A 49 -1.38 -9.73 -14.37
CA GLU A 49 -0.63 -9.11 -15.46
C GLU A 49 0.82 -8.73 -15.07
N GLY A 50 1.26 -9.18 -13.89
CA GLY A 50 2.54 -8.79 -13.28
C GLY A 50 2.37 -7.73 -12.17
N GLY A 51 3.49 -7.47 -11.46
CA GLY A 51 3.49 -6.62 -10.27
C GLY A 51 2.84 -7.29 -9.06
N ALA A 52 2.77 -6.56 -7.96
CA ALA A 52 2.15 -7.03 -6.73
C ALA A 52 1.68 -5.85 -5.87
N MET A 53 0.81 -6.17 -4.92
CA MET A 53 0.51 -5.31 -3.76
C MET A 53 1.54 -5.56 -2.64
N GLY A 54 2.05 -6.80 -2.54
CA GLY A 54 2.91 -7.23 -1.44
C GLY A 54 2.15 -8.01 -0.36
N ILE A 55 2.81 -8.22 0.77
CA ILE A 55 2.24 -8.84 1.97
C ILE A 55 1.54 -7.76 2.77
N HIS A 56 0.22 -7.87 2.96
CA HIS A 56 -0.50 -6.97 3.84
C HIS A 56 -0.44 -7.50 5.26
N TYR A 57 0.03 -6.66 6.16
CA TYR A 57 -0.15 -6.83 7.59
C TYR A 57 -1.39 -6.01 7.95
N VAL A 58 -2.47 -6.68 8.34
CA VAL A 58 -3.80 -6.09 8.53
C VAL A 58 -4.14 -6.04 10.01
N ASN A 59 -4.75 -4.94 10.46
CA ASN A 59 -5.28 -4.80 11.80
C ASN A 59 -6.81 -4.78 11.76
N GLY A 60 -7.42 -5.94 12.09
CA GLY A 60 -8.88 -6.08 12.07
C GLY A 60 -9.60 -5.18 13.08
N ALA A 61 -8.97 -4.83 14.20
CA ALA A 61 -9.60 -3.95 15.18
C ALA A 61 -9.76 -2.51 14.66
N LEU A 62 -8.84 -2.04 13.80
CA LEU A 62 -8.99 -0.74 13.13
C LEU A 62 -10.10 -0.78 12.08
N ILE A 63 -10.24 -1.88 11.33
CA ILE A 63 -11.36 -2.05 10.40
C ILE A 63 -12.70 -2.04 11.15
N GLU A 64 -12.77 -2.70 12.31
CA GLU A 64 -13.99 -2.81 13.13
C GLU A 64 -14.38 -1.49 13.81
N ASP A 65 -13.41 -0.65 14.20
CA ASP A 65 -13.72 0.66 14.80
C ASP A 65 -14.25 1.68 13.78
N GLY A 66 -13.95 1.47 12.49
CA GLY A 66 -14.43 2.26 11.35
C GLY A 66 -13.81 3.65 11.22
N VAL A 67 -12.74 3.95 11.96
CA VAL A 67 -12.09 5.25 12.01
C VAL A 67 -10.86 5.27 11.12
N VAL A 68 -10.95 6.01 10.02
CA VAL A 68 -9.79 6.27 9.15
C VAL A 68 -8.89 7.34 9.76
N ASP A 69 -7.71 6.94 10.24
CA ASP A 69 -6.67 7.82 10.78
C ASP A 69 -5.36 7.63 9.99
N ILE A 70 -4.79 8.74 9.50
CA ILE A 70 -3.55 8.71 8.71
C ILE A 70 -2.40 7.97 9.40
N GLY A 71 -2.31 8.02 10.73
CA GLY A 71 -1.24 7.35 11.50
C GLY A 71 -1.55 5.90 11.89
N LYS A 72 -2.75 5.42 11.58
CA LYS A 72 -3.23 4.06 11.88
C LYS A 72 -3.93 3.47 10.67
N PRO A 73 -3.19 3.20 9.57
CA PRO A 73 -3.77 2.53 8.42
C PRO A 73 -4.31 1.15 8.81
N GLU A 74 -5.37 0.68 8.15
CA GLU A 74 -5.92 -0.65 8.40
C GLU A 74 -5.00 -1.77 7.89
N ALA A 75 -4.15 -1.48 6.91
CA ALA A 75 -3.04 -2.35 6.53
C ALA A 75 -1.73 -1.60 6.24
N VAL A 76 -0.62 -2.24 6.60
CA VAL A 76 0.75 -1.88 6.19
C VAL A 76 1.29 -2.97 5.27
N MET A 77 1.99 -2.56 4.21
CA MET A 77 2.30 -3.46 3.10
C MET A 77 3.80 -3.60 2.90
N TYR A 78 4.26 -4.84 2.80
CA TYR A 78 5.69 -5.16 2.68
C TYR A 78 6.01 -5.94 1.41
N GLU A 79 7.12 -5.59 0.77
CA GLU A 79 7.73 -6.40 -0.28
C GLU A 79 8.72 -7.39 0.33
N PRO A 80 8.54 -8.71 0.12
CA PRO A 80 9.49 -9.71 0.59
C PRO A 80 10.80 -9.63 -0.19
N GLN A 81 11.92 -9.66 0.53
CA GLN A 81 13.26 -9.63 -0.03
C GLN A 81 13.88 -11.02 -0.07
N ALA A 82 14.85 -11.22 -0.96
CA ALA A 82 15.52 -12.52 -1.16
C ALA A 82 16.29 -13.01 0.09
N ASP A 83 16.68 -12.11 0.99
CA ASP A 83 17.34 -12.44 2.26
C ASP A 83 16.34 -12.74 3.40
N GLY A 84 15.04 -12.75 3.10
CA GLY A 84 13.97 -12.97 4.06
C GLY A 84 13.54 -11.72 4.83
N SER A 85 14.17 -10.57 4.59
CA SER A 85 13.70 -9.29 5.15
C SER A 85 12.44 -8.80 4.44
N LEU A 86 11.76 -7.84 5.08
CA LEU A 86 10.53 -7.22 4.57
C LEU A 86 10.77 -5.72 4.40
N GLU A 87 10.59 -5.21 3.18
CA GLU A 87 10.70 -3.79 2.87
C GLU A 87 9.31 -3.14 2.92
N LEU A 88 9.13 -2.09 3.71
CA LEU A 88 7.87 -1.34 3.73
C LEU A 88 7.69 -0.58 2.39
N VAL A 89 6.59 -0.81 1.69
CA VAL A 89 6.35 -0.25 0.36
C VAL A 89 5.14 0.69 0.29
N ALA A 90 4.09 0.42 1.07
CA ALA A 90 2.82 1.14 1.06
C ALA A 90 2.02 0.96 2.35
N VAL A 91 0.93 1.71 2.45
CA VAL A 91 -0.17 1.43 3.39
C VAL A 91 -1.49 1.37 2.62
N GLU A 92 -2.50 0.78 3.26
CA GLU A 92 -3.86 0.79 2.76
C GLU A 92 -4.82 1.21 3.88
N TYR A 93 -5.75 2.11 3.53
CA TYR A 93 -6.85 2.50 4.40
C TYR A 93 -8.12 1.78 3.97
N ILE A 94 -8.87 1.21 4.91
CA ILE A 94 -10.03 0.36 4.64
C ILE A 94 -11.17 0.76 5.57
N THR A 95 -12.38 0.92 5.04
CA THR A 95 -13.58 1.10 5.89
C THR A 95 -14.81 0.50 5.23
N THR A 96 -15.74 0.01 6.06
CA THR A 96 -17.05 -0.49 5.60
C THR A 96 -18.11 0.61 5.55
N THR A 97 -17.77 1.82 5.99
CA THR A 97 -18.65 2.99 5.98
C THR A 97 -18.22 3.96 4.88
N GLY A 98 -19.17 4.47 4.09
CA GLY A 98 -18.83 5.45 3.08
C GLY A 98 -19.98 6.29 2.54
N PRO A 99 -19.70 7.18 1.57
CA PRO A 99 -18.39 7.35 0.91
C PRO A 99 -17.29 7.83 1.86
N ALA A 100 -16.07 7.33 1.66
CA ALA A 100 -14.90 7.65 2.48
C ALA A 100 -13.85 8.44 1.69
N ASN A 101 -13.08 9.27 2.40
CA ASN A 101 -11.94 9.98 1.84
C ASN A 101 -10.89 10.27 2.92
N LEU A 102 -9.63 10.43 2.50
CA LEU A 102 -8.54 10.87 3.34
C LEU A 102 -7.83 12.05 2.66
N ASP A 103 -7.77 13.18 3.35
CA ASP A 103 -7.12 14.41 2.84
C ASP A 103 -7.62 14.82 1.43
N GLY A 104 -8.91 14.60 1.14
CA GLY A 104 -9.53 14.90 -0.15
C GLY A 104 -9.41 13.81 -1.21
N HIS A 105 -8.73 12.70 -0.95
CA HIS A 105 -8.66 11.54 -1.84
C HIS A 105 -9.79 10.55 -1.54
N LEU A 106 -10.68 10.36 -2.52
CA LEU A 106 -11.79 9.40 -2.43
C LEU A 106 -11.27 7.96 -2.41
N PHE A 107 -11.95 7.12 -1.64
CA PHE A 107 -11.66 5.69 -1.58
C PHE A 107 -12.38 4.98 -2.73
N SER A 108 -11.74 3.96 -3.29
CA SER A 108 -12.33 3.03 -4.26
C SER A 108 -13.36 2.15 -3.56
N PHE A 109 -14.53 1.95 -4.16
CA PHE A 109 -15.56 1.07 -3.61
C PHE A 109 -15.49 -0.34 -4.23
N THR A 110 -15.35 -1.35 -3.37
CA THR A 110 -15.40 -2.76 -3.74
C THR A 110 -16.73 -3.36 -3.27
N ASN A 111 -17.60 -3.74 -4.22
CA ASN A 111 -18.91 -4.33 -3.91
C ASN A 111 -18.81 -5.84 -3.59
N ALA A 112 -19.88 -6.41 -3.02
CA ALA A 112 -20.04 -7.86 -2.87
C ALA A 112 -20.88 -8.46 -4.04
N PRO A 113 -20.56 -9.68 -4.50
CA PRO A 113 -19.41 -10.50 -4.11
C PRO A 113 -18.10 -9.96 -4.70
N ASN A 114 -16.99 -10.10 -3.96
CA ASN A 114 -15.64 -9.77 -4.42
C ASN A 114 -14.70 -10.97 -4.26
N ARG A 115 -13.50 -10.87 -4.84
CA ARG A 115 -12.47 -11.92 -4.83
C ARG A 115 -11.98 -12.30 -3.43
N TYR A 116 -12.19 -11.43 -2.45
CA TYR A 116 -11.76 -11.63 -1.06
C TYR A 116 -12.82 -12.32 -0.20
N GLY A 117 -14.06 -12.45 -0.71
CA GLY A 117 -15.18 -12.99 0.07
C GLY A 117 -15.64 -12.08 1.21
N LEU A 118 -15.27 -10.80 1.17
CA LEU A 118 -15.60 -9.81 2.20
C LEU A 118 -16.94 -9.11 1.89
N PRO A 119 -17.65 -8.55 2.90
CA PRO A 119 -18.71 -7.57 2.69
C PRO A 119 -18.22 -6.38 1.86
N PRO A 120 -19.10 -5.53 1.31
CA PRO A 120 -18.67 -4.32 0.60
C PRO A 120 -17.80 -3.40 1.47
N PHE A 121 -16.78 -2.79 0.88
CA PHE A 121 -15.86 -1.89 1.58
C PHE A 121 -15.31 -0.81 0.66
N TYR A 122 -14.68 0.18 1.26
CA TYR A 122 -13.96 1.26 0.61
C TYR A 122 -12.47 1.15 0.95
N GLU A 123 -11.60 1.30 -0.03
CA GLU A 123 -10.15 1.20 0.14
C GLU A 123 -9.39 2.36 -0.51
N LEU A 124 -8.24 2.71 0.04
CA LEU A 124 -7.27 3.62 -0.56
C LEU A 124 -5.85 3.10 -0.33
N HIS A 125 -5.25 2.60 -1.40
CA HIS A 125 -3.81 2.33 -1.45
C HIS A 125 -3.01 3.63 -1.43
N VAL A 126 -1.92 3.69 -0.68
CA VAL A 126 -0.97 4.80 -0.74
C VAL A 126 0.46 4.27 -0.82
N TRP A 127 1.04 4.31 -2.03
CA TRP A 127 2.43 3.97 -2.32
C TRP A 127 3.38 5.07 -1.82
N ALA A 128 3.67 5.07 -0.51
CA ALA A 128 4.41 6.14 0.15
C ALA A 128 5.95 5.92 0.22
N TRP A 129 6.42 4.68 0.01
CA TRP A 129 7.85 4.33 0.00
C TRP A 129 8.32 3.84 -1.36
N ARG A 130 7.55 2.97 -2.02
CA ARG A 130 7.89 2.45 -3.35
C ARG A 130 7.21 3.28 -4.43
N ALA A 131 7.99 3.90 -5.31
CA ALA A 131 7.43 4.62 -6.45
C ALA A 131 6.57 3.68 -7.32
N ASN A 132 5.39 4.14 -7.72
CA ASN A 132 4.47 3.39 -8.56
C ASN A 132 4.22 4.12 -9.89
N PRO A 133 4.74 3.61 -11.03
CA PRO A 133 4.56 4.23 -12.34
C PRO A 133 3.11 4.17 -12.84
N THR A 134 2.23 3.38 -12.22
CA THR A 134 0.78 3.37 -12.53
C THR A 134 -0.01 4.35 -11.67
N GLY A 135 0.63 4.99 -10.69
CA GLY A 135 0.07 6.05 -9.85
C GLY A 135 0.17 5.75 -8.35
N THR A 136 0.29 6.81 -7.53
CA THR A 136 0.43 6.74 -6.07
C THR A 136 -0.69 5.97 -5.36
N PHE A 137 -1.88 5.89 -5.97
CA PHE A 137 -3.07 5.26 -5.38
C PHE A 137 -3.59 4.05 -6.18
N ALA A 138 -2.82 3.55 -7.15
CA ALA A 138 -3.21 2.37 -7.91
C ALA A 138 -3.13 1.12 -7.02
N ASP A 139 -4.02 0.14 -7.19
CA ASP A 139 -3.99 -1.06 -6.34
C ASP A 139 -2.70 -1.88 -6.52
N MET A 140 -2.22 -2.00 -7.76
CA MET A 140 -1.04 -2.80 -8.10
C MET A 140 0.16 -1.91 -8.40
N ASN A 141 1.36 -2.38 -8.05
CA ASN A 141 2.62 -1.76 -8.44
C ASN A 141 3.47 -2.74 -9.27
N PRO A 142 3.82 -2.43 -10.54
CA PRO A 142 4.65 -3.28 -11.38
C PRO A 142 6.10 -3.39 -10.89
N ASN A 143 6.53 -2.50 -9.99
CA ASN A 143 7.87 -2.52 -9.41
C ASN A 143 7.95 -3.34 -8.11
N VAL A 144 6.88 -4.01 -7.69
CA VAL A 144 6.84 -4.86 -6.49
C VAL A 144 6.64 -6.32 -6.89
N SER A 145 7.31 -7.26 -6.23
CA SER A 145 7.18 -8.69 -6.48
C SER A 145 6.90 -9.50 -5.21
N CYS A 146 6.21 -10.63 -5.38
CA CYS A 146 6.01 -11.65 -4.33
C CYS A 146 6.96 -12.85 -4.48
N ASP A 147 7.89 -12.85 -5.44
CA ASP A 147 8.69 -14.04 -5.79
C ASP A 147 9.53 -14.57 -4.61
N ALA A 148 10.02 -13.68 -3.75
CA ALA A 148 10.80 -14.05 -2.57
C ALA A 148 9.98 -14.80 -1.50
N THR A 149 8.64 -14.72 -1.51
CA THR A 149 7.80 -15.58 -0.66
C THR A 149 7.85 -17.05 -1.07
N VAL A 150 8.04 -17.31 -2.38
CA VAL A 150 8.10 -18.67 -2.94
C VAL A 150 9.48 -19.28 -2.71
N ALA A 151 10.53 -18.47 -2.70
CA ALA A 151 11.91 -18.92 -2.48
C ALA A 151 12.20 -19.38 -1.04
N ALA A 152 11.49 -18.85 -0.04
CA ALA A 152 11.69 -19.19 1.37
C ALA A 152 11.18 -20.60 1.78
N SER A 153 10.65 -21.39 0.83
CA SER A 153 10.05 -22.71 1.07
C SER A 153 10.93 -23.90 0.63
N ASN A 154 12.22 -23.70 0.33
CA ASN A 154 13.16 -24.75 -0.09
C ASN A 154 14.34 -24.93 0.88
#